data_AF-A0A8K0R1Y1-F1
#
_entry.id   AF-A0A8K0R1Y1-F1
#
_cell.length_a   1.000
_cell.length_b   1.000
_cell.length_c   1.000
_cell.angle_alpha   90.00
_cell.angle_beta   90.00
_cell.angle_gamma   90.00
#
_symmetry.space_group_name_H-M   'P 1'
#
loop_
_entity.id
_entity.type
_entity.pdbx_description
1 polymer ?
#
loop_
_entity_poly.entity_id
_entity_poly.type
_entity_poly.pdbx_seq_one_letter_code
_entity_poly.pdbx_strand_id
1 'polypeptide(L)'
;MSAFLTMQSRAVILDGHDSCWHRVYLRAKDLFVESKTHSTIGCIQYTCTSAEQSVSKSSVVPRSRGFSVESVDDITGLDQLLRTDDQVATQTPQQTTQLFFISQTTSWSRLRILADMFNRLVQYCNAFDEFSAYLLQFGKRIRDAPEIGLTSHLRLHTAKTSVIDYEICYNIKHFEKHDRELQDPWSCRHAAFYQRFSSVQHSSTWIIVQGPSKIQSFLERSISTEATSSFNHYEHPLYLHVQFMVILERNWTAYLATLEQRRCKTADKILFLYSVTSSVGLDDIHDIHNVQARLRTAIAILEGIVSLIN
;
A
#
# COMPACT_ATOMS: atom_id res chain seq x y z
N MET A 1 -0.26 -36.54 15.92
CA MET A 1 0.03 -36.08 14.55
C MET A 1 -0.02 -34.55 14.55
N SER A 2 1.08 -33.92 14.95
CA SER A 2 1.24 -32.47 15.03
C SER A 2 2.22 -32.07 13.94
N ALA A 3 1.78 -31.28 12.97
CA ALA A 3 2.63 -30.73 11.92
C ALA A 3 2.95 -29.28 12.27
N PHE A 4 4.18 -29.06 12.75
CA PHE A 4 4.83 -27.76 12.85
C PHE A 4 5.04 -27.20 11.44
N LEU A 5 4.27 -26.17 11.07
CA LEU A 5 4.57 -25.34 9.91
C LEU A 5 5.68 -24.35 10.31
N THR A 6 6.87 -24.61 9.78
CA THR A 6 8.05 -23.78 9.99
C THR A 6 7.97 -22.61 9.00
N MET A 7 7.59 -21.43 9.48
CA MET A 7 7.74 -20.19 8.72
C MET A 7 9.24 -19.87 8.69
N GLN A 8 9.92 -20.18 7.58
CA GLN A 8 11.33 -19.86 7.40
C GLN A 8 11.52 -18.33 7.29
N SER A 9 11.71 -17.68 8.43
CA SER A 9 12.33 -16.36 8.49
C SER A 9 13.82 -16.53 8.19
N ARG A 10 14.23 -16.20 6.97
CA ARG A 10 15.65 -16.13 6.60
C ARG A 10 16.23 -14.84 7.19
N ALA A 11 16.85 -14.94 8.36
CA ALA A 11 17.78 -13.93 8.84
C ALA A 11 19.05 -14.00 7.97
N VAL A 12 19.17 -13.07 7.02
CA VAL A 12 20.39 -12.88 6.23
C VAL A 12 21.23 -11.81 6.93
N ILE A 13 22.42 -12.19 7.38
CA ILE A 13 23.44 -11.24 7.86
C ILE A 13 24.05 -10.58 6.61
N LEU A 14 23.88 -9.26 6.46
CA LEU A 14 24.33 -8.50 5.29
C LEU A 14 25.39 -7.46 5.66
N ASP A 15 26.65 -7.74 5.33
CA ASP A 15 27.60 -6.72 4.87
C ASP A 15 27.39 -6.56 3.35
N GLY A 16 26.43 -5.73 2.93
CA GLY A 16 26.05 -5.62 1.51
C GLY A 16 24.91 -4.67 1.15
N HIS A 17 24.69 -3.63 1.95
CA HIS A 17 23.55 -2.69 1.85
C HIS A 17 23.41 -2.00 0.47
N ASP A 18 24.50 -1.92 -0.31
CA ASP A 18 24.48 -1.25 -1.63
C ASP A 18 23.87 -2.10 -2.77
N SER A 19 23.85 -3.44 -2.66
CA SER A 19 23.53 -4.29 -3.82
C SER A 19 22.05 -4.28 -4.23
N CYS A 20 21.14 -4.13 -3.28
CA CYS A 20 19.69 -4.19 -3.54
C CYS A 20 19.17 -2.91 -4.16
N TRP A 21 19.50 -1.75 -3.57
CA TRP A 21 19.13 -0.44 -4.07
C TRP A 21 19.81 -0.10 -5.40
N HIS A 22 21.00 -0.66 -5.67
CA HIS A 22 21.64 -0.51 -6.98
C HIS A 22 20.73 -0.94 -8.14
N ARG A 23 19.92 -2.01 -7.98
CA ARG A 23 18.97 -2.44 -9.03
C ARG A 23 17.86 -1.43 -9.29
N VAL A 24 17.36 -0.79 -8.22
CA VAL A 24 16.38 0.31 -8.33
C VAL A 24 17.01 1.49 -9.08
N TYR A 25 18.26 1.82 -8.76
CA TYR A 25 19.00 2.89 -9.43
C TYR A 25 19.27 2.60 -10.91
N LEU A 26 19.67 1.36 -11.25
CA LEU A 26 19.86 0.93 -12.65
C LEU A 26 18.57 1.07 -13.48
N ARG A 27 17.40 0.95 -12.83
CA ARG A 27 16.09 1.14 -13.45
C ARG A 27 15.48 2.52 -13.20
N ALA A 28 16.23 3.48 -12.66
CA ALA A 28 15.70 4.77 -12.24
C ALA A 28 14.99 5.50 -13.39
N LYS A 29 15.53 5.45 -14.61
CA LYS A 29 14.91 6.04 -15.80
C LYS A 29 13.57 5.42 -16.17
N ASP A 30 13.32 4.16 -15.82
CA ASP A 30 12.04 3.49 -16.11
C ASP A 30 11.07 3.58 -14.93
N LEU A 31 11.60 3.83 -13.73
CA LEU A 31 10.84 3.82 -12.49
C LEU A 31 10.38 5.22 -12.06
N PHE A 32 11.22 6.24 -12.19
CA PHE A 32 10.99 7.58 -11.67
C PHE A 32 10.77 8.60 -12.79
N VAL A 33 10.06 9.69 -12.50
CA VAL A 33 9.99 10.82 -13.43
C VAL A 33 11.33 11.56 -13.48
N GLU A 34 11.66 12.12 -14.64
CA GLU A 34 12.91 12.86 -14.86
C GLU A 34 12.71 14.37 -14.69
N SER A 35 11.48 14.86 -14.82
CA SER A 35 11.13 16.28 -14.72
C SER A 35 10.55 16.64 -13.36
N LYS A 36 11.02 17.74 -12.79
CA LYS A 36 10.49 18.36 -11.56
C LYS A 36 8.98 18.66 -11.66
N THR A 37 8.50 19.09 -12.82
CA THR A 37 7.09 19.48 -13.04
C THR A 37 6.08 18.34 -12.84
N HIS A 38 6.53 17.09 -12.85
CA HIS A 38 5.69 15.91 -12.66
C HIS A 38 5.97 15.19 -11.33
N SER A 39 6.95 15.67 -10.57
CA SER A 39 7.33 15.11 -9.27
C SER A 39 6.48 15.73 -8.17
N THR A 40 5.79 14.89 -7.41
CA THR A 40 4.93 15.30 -6.30
C THR A 40 4.86 14.17 -5.29
N ILE A 41 5.25 14.44 -4.05
CA ILE A 41 5.04 13.55 -2.90
C ILE A 41 3.98 14.19 -1.99
N GLY A 42 2.95 13.42 -1.67
CA GLY A 42 1.98 13.83 -0.65
C GLY A 42 2.49 13.41 0.71
N CYS A 43 2.31 14.24 1.73
CA CYS A 43 2.60 13.92 3.12
C CYS A 43 1.38 14.21 3.98
N ILE A 44 1.04 13.26 4.83
CA ILE A 44 0.06 13.44 5.90
C ILE A 44 0.76 13.15 7.22
N GLN A 45 0.71 14.11 8.15
CA GLN A 45 1.24 13.93 9.49
C GLN A 45 0.14 14.17 10.52
N TYR A 46 0.08 13.30 11.52
CA TYR A 46 -0.78 13.49 12.68
C TYR A 46 -0.17 12.96 13.97
N THR A 47 -0.52 13.61 15.08
CA THR A 47 -0.12 13.19 16.42
C THR A 47 -1.32 12.73 17.22
N CYS A 48 -1.14 11.63 17.96
CA CYS A 48 -2.12 11.10 18.89
C CYS A 48 -1.55 11.23 20.31
N THR A 49 -2.25 11.98 21.16
CA THR A 49 -1.97 12.01 22.59
C THR A 49 -2.67 10.82 23.23
N SER A 50 -1.93 9.90 23.86
CA SER A 50 -2.54 8.87 24.70
C SER A 50 -3.27 9.57 25.85
N ALA A 51 -4.57 9.32 26.01
CA ALA A 51 -5.30 9.78 27.17
C ALA A 51 -4.79 8.98 28.37
N GLU A 52 -3.83 9.53 29.13
CA GLU A 52 -3.44 8.94 30.40
C GLU A 52 -4.69 8.76 31.27
N GLN A 53 -4.84 7.55 31.81
CA GLN A 53 -5.90 7.14 32.72
C GLN A 53 -5.80 7.89 34.07
N SER A 54 -5.92 9.22 34.09
CA SER A 54 -6.15 9.95 35.33
C SER A 54 -7.65 9.96 35.60
N VAL A 55 -8.08 9.04 36.46
CA VAL A 55 -9.41 9.02 37.07
C VAL A 55 -9.58 10.26 37.93
N SER A 56 -9.91 11.39 37.31
CA SER A 56 -10.40 12.58 38.00
C SER A 56 -11.49 13.22 37.16
N LYS A 57 -12.73 13.10 37.64
CA LYS A 57 -13.94 13.71 37.06
C LYS A 57 -13.80 15.23 37.07
N SER A 58 -13.21 15.79 36.02
CA SER A 58 -13.22 17.24 35.78
C SER A 58 -13.06 17.48 34.28
N SER A 59 -14.11 18.05 33.67
CA SER A 59 -14.15 18.78 32.40
C SER A 59 -12.87 18.72 31.55
N VAL A 60 -12.68 17.65 30.77
CA VAL A 60 -11.61 17.55 29.79
C VAL A 60 -12.00 18.36 28.56
N VAL A 61 -11.37 19.52 28.38
CA VAL A 61 -11.42 20.27 27.13
C VAL A 61 -10.74 19.42 26.04
N PRO A 62 -11.34 19.19 24.86
CA PRO A 62 -10.71 18.43 23.80
C PRO A 62 -9.39 19.08 23.39
N ARG A 63 -8.26 18.38 23.55
CA ARG A 63 -6.96 18.82 23.02
C ARG A 63 -6.96 18.62 21.50
N SER A 64 -6.58 19.67 20.77
CA SER A 64 -6.46 19.67 19.31
C SER A 64 -5.37 18.72 18.84
N ARG A 65 -5.68 17.77 17.96
CA ARG A 65 -4.67 17.02 17.20
C ARG A 65 -4.09 17.91 16.11
N GLY A 66 -2.76 17.86 15.94
CA GLY A 66 -2.11 18.44 14.76
C GLY A 66 -2.38 17.58 13.54
N PHE A 67 -2.88 18.18 12.47
CA PHE A 67 -3.08 17.54 11.18
C PHE A 67 -2.55 18.47 10.09
N SER A 68 -1.60 17.98 9.31
CA SER A 68 -1.13 18.68 8.11
C SER A 68 -1.18 17.76 6.91
N VAL A 69 -1.62 18.32 5.79
CA VAL A 69 -1.53 17.72 4.46
C VAL A 69 -0.65 18.63 3.65
N GLU A 70 0.50 18.11 3.22
CA GLU A 70 1.48 18.86 2.45
C GLU A 70 1.76 18.13 1.14
N SER A 71 1.92 18.89 0.06
CA SER A 71 2.40 18.37 -1.22
C SER A 71 3.75 19.02 -1.50
N VAL A 72 4.76 18.18 -1.71
CA VAL A 72 6.13 18.61 -1.95
C VAL A 72 6.54 18.20 -3.36
N ASP A 73 7.10 19.13 -4.13
CA ASP A 73 7.48 18.93 -5.54
C ASP A 73 9.00 18.95 -5.77
N ASP A 74 9.78 19.39 -4.78
CA ASP A 74 11.24 19.44 -4.86
C ASP A 74 11.95 18.83 -3.63
N ILE A 75 13.26 18.61 -3.79
CA ILE A 75 14.11 17.98 -2.77
C ILE A 75 14.32 18.89 -1.55
N THR A 76 14.29 20.21 -1.71
CA THR A 76 14.53 21.17 -0.63
C THR A 76 13.33 21.21 0.31
N GLY A 77 12.12 21.25 -0.24
CA GLY A 77 10.88 21.13 0.50
C GLY A 77 10.77 19.78 1.21
N LEU A 78 11.26 18.70 0.56
CA LEU A 78 11.30 17.39 1.21
C LEU A 78 12.27 17.43 2.39
N ASP A 79 13.48 17.97 2.23
CA ASP A 79 14.43 18.10 3.34
C ASP A 79 13.88 18.96 4.50
N GLN A 80 13.10 20.01 4.21
CA GLN A 80 12.46 20.83 5.24
C GLN A 80 11.38 20.04 6.00
N LEU A 81 10.54 19.30 5.26
CA LEU A 81 9.51 18.44 5.82
C LEU A 81 10.12 17.37 6.74
N LEU A 82 11.19 16.70 6.29
CA LEU A 82 11.85 15.64 7.05
C LEU A 82 12.55 16.17 8.31
N ARG A 83 13.08 17.40 8.30
CA ARG A 83 13.74 18.01 9.48
C ARG A 83 12.76 18.50 10.53
N THR A 84 11.52 18.80 10.16
CA THR A 84 10.52 19.34 11.09
C THR A 84 10.13 18.29 12.13
N ASP A 85 10.20 17.01 11.78
CA ASP A 85 9.86 15.89 12.67
C ASP A 85 10.87 15.73 13.82
N ASP A 86 12.17 15.94 13.56
CA ASP A 86 13.24 15.81 14.55
C ASP A 86 13.10 16.80 15.73
N GLN A 87 12.44 17.94 15.54
CA GLN A 87 12.36 19.00 16.57
C GLN A 87 11.15 18.87 17.51
N VAL A 88 10.12 18.09 17.14
CA VAL A 88 8.88 17.96 17.94
C VAL A 88 9.04 17.00 19.13
N ALA A 89 10.12 16.21 19.17
CA ALA A 89 10.32 15.11 20.12
C ALA A 89 10.53 15.50 21.61
N THR A 90 10.44 16.78 22.00
CA THR A 90 10.95 17.22 23.32
C THR A 90 9.94 17.34 24.46
N GLN A 91 8.60 17.26 24.28
CA GLN A 91 7.70 17.67 25.38
C GLN A 91 6.47 16.81 25.74
N THR A 92 6.22 15.62 25.19
CA THR A 92 5.30 14.60 25.78
C THR A 92 5.38 13.29 24.97
N PRO A 93 5.07 12.12 25.54
CA PRO A 93 4.95 10.87 24.77
C PRO A 93 3.70 10.95 23.87
N GLN A 94 3.84 11.57 22.71
CA GLN A 94 2.81 11.63 21.68
C GLN A 94 3.19 10.65 20.58
N GLN A 95 2.24 9.81 20.18
CA GLN A 95 2.45 8.92 19.06
C GLN A 95 2.33 9.72 17.76
N THR A 96 3.41 9.79 16.99
CA THR A 96 3.44 10.55 15.73
C THR A 96 3.37 9.59 14.56
N THR A 97 2.46 9.81 13.62
CA THR A 97 2.38 9.03 12.38
C THR A 97 2.57 9.95 11.19
N GLN A 98 3.52 9.61 10.33
CA GLN A 98 3.84 10.32 9.10
C GLN A 98 3.65 9.38 7.91
N LEU A 99 2.87 9.81 6.91
CA LEU A 99 2.55 9.02 5.74
C LEU A 99 2.95 9.74 4.46
N PHE A 100 3.82 9.10 3.69
CA PHE A 100 4.27 9.57 2.38
C PHE A 100 3.53 8.84 1.26
N PHE A 101 2.93 9.59 0.35
CA PHE A 101 2.16 9.08 -0.78
C PHE A 101 2.92 9.33 -2.09
N ILE A 102 3.20 8.24 -2.81
CA ILE A 102 3.84 8.27 -4.12
C ILE A 102 2.86 7.73 -5.16
N SER A 103 2.47 8.60 -6.08
CA SER A 103 1.48 8.28 -7.13
C SER A 103 2.13 7.99 -8.49
N GLN A 104 1.30 7.64 -9.47
CA GLN A 104 1.59 7.28 -10.86
C GLN A 104 0.34 7.74 -11.61
N THR A 105 0.51 8.20 -12.85
CA THR A 105 -0.64 8.59 -13.68
C THR A 105 -1.43 7.37 -14.13
N THR A 106 -0.74 6.27 -14.41
CA THR A 106 -1.33 4.97 -14.74
C THR A 106 -0.52 3.87 -14.08
N SER A 107 -1.08 2.66 -13.98
CA SER A 107 -0.36 1.50 -13.41
C SER A 107 0.93 1.13 -14.17
N TRP A 108 1.14 1.67 -15.37
CA TRP A 108 2.32 1.42 -16.21
C TRP A 108 3.19 2.67 -16.41
N SER A 109 2.87 3.79 -15.76
CA SER A 109 3.70 5.00 -15.85
C SER A 109 4.86 4.95 -14.86
N ARG A 110 5.77 5.92 -14.96
CA ARG A 110 6.77 6.17 -13.91
C ARG A 110 6.09 6.63 -12.61
N LEU A 111 6.71 6.36 -11.47
CA LEU A 111 6.40 6.94 -10.16
C LEU A 111 6.61 8.46 -10.25
N ARG A 112 5.63 9.23 -9.75
CA ARG A 112 5.63 10.70 -9.74
C ARG A 112 6.51 11.27 -8.63
N ILE A 113 7.74 10.79 -8.54
CA ILE A 113 8.78 11.30 -7.64
C ILE A 113 10.12 11.22 -8.38
N LEU A 114 11.00 12.19 -8.16
CA LEU A 114 12.39 12.13 -8.66
C LEU A 114 13.17 11.03 -7.93
N ALA A 115 14.13 10.41 -8.61
CA ALA A 115 15.00 9.40 -8.02
C ALA A 115 15.74 9.92 -6.76
N ASP A 116 16.26 11.15 -6.80
CA ASP A 116 16.98 11.74 -5.67
C ASP A 116 16.07 12.01 -4.47
N MET A 117 14.84 12.47 -4.71
CA MET A 117 13.84 12.65 -3.65
C MET A 117 13.46 11.30 -3.02
N PHE A 118 13.29 10.27 -3.85
CA PHE A 118 12.98 8.93 -3.36
C PHE A 118 14.13 8.33 -2.54
N ASN A 119 15.37 8.46 -3.02
CA ASN A 119 16.56 8.03 -2.29
C ASN A 119 16.67 8.75 -0.94
N ARG A 120 16.40 10.06 -0.92
CA ARG A 120 16.40 10.84 0.29
C ARG A 120 15.34 10.36 1.30
N LEU A 121 14.15 10.03 0.82
CA LEU A 121 13.08 9.47 1.64
C LEU A 121 13.46 8.09 2.22
N VAL A 122 14.01 7.19 1.40
CA VAL A 122 14.47 5.87 1.84
C VAL A 122 15.56 5.98 2.91
N GLN A 123 16.51 6.91 2.74
CA GLN A 123 17.56 7.20 3.72
C GLN A 123 16.97 7.71 5.03
N TYR A 124 16.02 8.66 4.97
CA TYR A 124 15.34 9.18 6.15
C TYR A 124 14.60 8.07 6.91
N CYS A 125 13.84 7.24 6.19
CA CYS A 125 13.13 6.13 6.80
C CYS A 125 14.04 4.98 7.25
N ASN A 126 15.33 5.02 6.91
CA ASN A 126 16.27 3.91 7.01
C ASN A 126 15.63 2.59 6.56
N ALA A 127 15.01 2.62 5.38
CA ALA A 127 14.18 1.52 4.91
C ALA A 127 15.03 0.31 4.53
N PHE A 128 14.64 -0.85 5.01
CA PHE A 128 15.32 -2.09 4.69
C PHE A 128 15.37 -2.42 3.19
N ASP A 129 16.42 -3.14 2.81
CA ASP A 129 16.75 -3.47 1.42
C ASP A 129 15.64 -4.25 0.70
N GLU A 130 14.89 -5.08 1.42
CA GLU A 130 13.79 -5.88 0.87
C GLU A 130 12.70 -4.98 0.28
N PHE A 131 12.53 -3.75 0.77
CA PHE A 131 11.59 -2.78 0.20
C PHE A 131 11.88 -2.52 -1.28
N SER A 132 13.15 -2.53 -1.68
CA SER A 132 13.57 -2.29 -3.07
C SER A 132 12.95 -3.28 -4.07
N ALA A 133 12.77 -4.54 -3.66
CA ALA A 133 12.20 -5.59 -4.51
C ALA A 133 10.74 -5.30 -4.88
N TYR A 134 9.99 -4.64 -3.99
CA TYR A 134 8.62 -4.21 -4.26
C TYR A 134 8.56 -3.06 -5.25
N LEU A 135 9.48 -2.11 -5.13
CA LEU A 135 9.55 -0.94 -6.01
C LEU A 135 9.87 -1.33 -7.45
N LEU A 136 10.68 -2.37 -7.65
CA LEU A 136 11.01 -2.89 -8.98
C LEU A 136 9.79 -3.45 -9.73
N GLN A 137 8.69 -3.70 -9.02
CA GLN A 137 7.43 -4.06 -9.66
C GLN A 137 6.78 -2.82 -10.32
N PHE A 138 7.05 -1.60 -9.87
CA PHE A 138 6.48 -0.41 -10.47
C PHE A 138 7.29 0.07 -11.70
N GLY A 139 6.84 1.17 -12.30
CA GLY A 139 7.47 1.80 -13.45
C GLY A 139 6.95 1.30 -14.80
N LYS A 140 7.67 1.71 -15.85
CA LYS A 140 7.30 1.40 -17.23
C LYS A 140 7.40 -0.10 -17.50
N ARG A 141 6.29 -0.69 -17.93
CA ARG A 141 6.20 -2.10 -18.33
C ARG A 141 5.82 -2.19 -19.81
N ILE A 142 6.44 -3.12 -20.53
CA ILE A 142 6.11 -3.43 -21.94
C ILE A 142 5.09 -4.57 -22.00
N ARG A 143 5.09 -5.44 -20.99
CA ARG A 143 4.19 -6.61 -20.86
C ARG A 143 3.87 -6.84 -19.39
N ASP A 144 2.75 -7.52 -19.15
CA ASP A 144 2.48 -8.09 -17.85
C ASP A 144 3.53 -9.18 -17.57
N ALA A 145 4.42 -8.92 -16.61
CA ALA A 145 5.38 -9.90 -16.16
C ALA A 145 4.64 -11.07 -15.49
N PRO A 146 5.14 -12.33 -15.62
CA PRO A 146 4.58 -13.45 -14.86
C PRO A 146 4.54 -13.06 -13.40
N GLU A 147 3.33 -13.11 -12.86
CA GLU A 147 2.98 -12.44 -11.63
C GLU A 147 3.77 -13.06 -10.47
N ILE A 148 4.73 -12.31 -9.92
CA ILE A 148 5.25 -12.62 -8.59
C ILE A 148 4.06 -12.44 -7.66
N GLY A 149 3.77 -13.48 -6.87
CA GLY A 149 2.67 -13.49 -5.92
C GLY A 149 2.75 -12.32 -4.93
N LEU A 150 1.71 -12.21 -4.10
CA LEU A 150 1.75 -11.30 -2.98
C LEU A 150 2.98 -11.64 -2.12
N THR A 151 3.80 -10.63 -1.83
CA THR A 151 5.02 -10.80 -1.03
C THR A 151 4.91 -9.91 0.18
N SER A 152 5.35 -10.40 1.34
CA SER A 152 5.43 -9.60 2.55
C SER A 152 6.74 -9.89 3.27
N HIS A 153 7.28 -8.84 3.89
CA HIS A 153 8.47 -8.90 4.71
C HIS A 153 8.19 -8.18 6.02
N LEU A 154 8.48 -8.86 7.13
CA LEU A 154 8.46 -8.32 8.48
C LEU A 154 9.89 -8.40 9.02
N ARG A 155 10.44 -7.27 9.43
CA ARG A 155 11.72 -7.20 10.16
C ARG A 155 11.45 -6.72 11.57
N LEU A 156 11.84 -7.52 12.55
CA LEU A 156 11.75 -7.17 13.95
C LEU A 156 13.13 -6.76 14.46
N HIS A 157 13.21 -5.60 15.09
CA HIS A 157 14.40 -5.12 15.79
C HIS A 157 14.21 -5.39 17.27
N THR A 158 15.07 -6.25 17.83
CA THR A 158 14.97 -6.68 19.24
C THR A 158 16.20 -6.21 20.02
N ALA A 159 16.01 -5.83 21.28
CA ALA A 159 17.14 -5.78 22.21
C ALA A 159 16.82 -6.57 23.49
N LYS A 160 17.80 -7.38 23.89
CA LYS A 160 17.86 -8.20 25.09
C LYS A 160 16.76 -9.28 25.23
N THR A 161 15.50 -9.00 24.91
CA THR A 161 14.36 -9.93 24.74
C THR A 161 13.07 -9.27 24.22
N SER A 162 13.01 -7.93 24.08
CA SER A 162 11.81 -7.21 23.64
C SER A 162 11.97 -6.67 22.22
N VAL A 163 10.88 -6.70 21.44
CA VAL A 163 10.78 -5.96 20.17
C VAL A 163 10.73 -4.47 20.50
N ILE A 164 11.65 -3.71 19.91
CA ILE A 164 11.78 -2.25 20.09
C ILE A 164 11.25 -1.56 18.83
N ASP A 165 11.72 -1.96 17.67
CA ASP A 165 11.26 -1.41 16.41
C ASP A 165 10.82 -2.54 15.47
N TYR A 166 10.03 -2.21 14.47
CA TYR A 166 9.75 -3.14 13.39
C TYR A 166 9.56 -2.42 12.07
N GLU A 167 9.76 -3.17 10.99
CA GLU A 167 9.46 -2.75 9.63
C GLU A 167 8.54 -3.79 8.99
N ILE A 168 7.46 -3.31 8.36
CA ILE A 168 6.52 -4.13 7.60
C ILE A 168 6.52 -3.62 6.18
N CYS A 169 6.66 -4.52 5.22
CA CYS A 169 6.41 -4.21 3.83
C CYS A 169 5.58 -5.28 3.15
N TYR A 170 4.65 -4.86 2.30
CA TYR A 170 3.93 -5.74 1.40
C TYR A 170 3.48 -4.99 0.16
N ASN A 171 3.34 -5.73 -0.94
CA ASN A 171 2.55 -5.33 -2.09
C ASN A 171 1.18 -5.98 -2.01
N ILE A 172 0.18 -5.34 -2.58
CA ILE A 172 -1.15 -5.91 -2.71
C ILE A 172 -1.77 -5.47 -4.03
N LYS A 173 -2.40 -6.43 -4.70
CA LYS A 173 -3.17 -6.14 -5.89
C LYS A 173 -4.62 -5.95 -5.51
N HIS A 174 -5.28 -5.02 -6.16
CA HIS A 174 -6.70 -4.76 -5.98
C HIS A 174 -7.34 -4.36 -7.31
N PHE A 175 -8.66 -4.46 -7.37
CA PHE A 175 -9.41 -4.07 -8.56
C PHE A 175 -10.08 -2.73 -8.34
N GLU A 176 -9.99 -1.85 -9.34
CA GLU A 176 -10.69 -0.56 -9.34
C GLU A 176 -11.37 -0.34 -10.68
N LYS A 177 -12.53 0.33 -10.62
CA LYS A 177 -13.16 0.84 -11.82
C LYS A 177 -12.34 2.01 -12.34
N HIS A 178 -12.16 2.08 -13.65
CA HIS A 178 -11.61 3.26 -14.30
C HIS A 178 -12.70 3.98 -15.08
N ASP A 179 -12.56 5.29 -15.21
CA ASP A 179 -13.52 6.15 -15.91
C ASP A 179 -13.31 6.19 -17.44
N ARG A 180 -12.69 5.14 -18.00
CA ARG A 180 -12.49 4.99 -19.44
C ARG A 180 -13.64 4.21 -20.06
N GLU A 181 -14.07 4.62 -21.25
CA GLU A 181 -15.06 3.93 -22.08
C GLU A 181 -14.48 2.66 -22.74
N LEU A 182 -14.04 1.70 -21.92
CA LEU A 182 -13.60 0.38 -22.38
C LEU A 182 -14.66 -0.66 -22.07
N GLN A 183 -14.69 -1.73 -22.87
CA GLN A 183 -15.58 -2.88 -22.64
C GLN A 183 -15.42 -3.49 -21.24
N ASP A 184 -14.19 -3.43 -20.72
CA ASP A 184 -13.90 -3.80 -19.35
C ASP A 184 -13.70 -2.57 -18.48
N PRO A 185 -14.56 -2.30 -17.48
CA PRO A 185 -14.43 -1.14 -16.63
C PRO A 185 -13.39 -1.33 -15.52
N TRP A 186 -12.87 -2.54 -15.34
CA TRP A 186 -12.03 -2.92 -14.22
C TRP A 186 -10.55 -2.92 -14.60
N SER A 187 -9.70 -2.34 -13.75
CA SER A 187 -8.24 -2.47 -13.84
C SER A 187 -7.70 -3.12 -12.57
N CYS A 188 -6.82 -4.10 -12.75
CA CYS A 188 -5.96 -4.58 -11.67
C CYS A 188 -4.91 -3.50 -11.39
N ARG A 189 -4.87 -3.02 -10.15
CA ARG A 189 -3.91 -2.03 -9.65
C ARG A 189 -3.01 -2.72 -8.63
N HIS A 190 -1.81 -2.18 -8.44
CA HIS A 190 -0.86 -2.63 -7.43
C HIS A 190 -0.62 -1.48 -6.48
N ALA A 191 -0.61 -1.76 -5.17
CA ALA A 191 -0.20 -0.83 -4.14
C ALA A 191 0.94 -1.48 -3.35
N ALA A 192 1.91 -0.69 -2.90
CA ALA A 192 2.93 -1.15 -1.97
C ALA A 192 2.92 -0.28 -0.73
N PHE A 193 3.04 -0.94 0.41
CA PHE A 193 3.02 -0.34 1.73
C PHE A 193 4.32 -0.71 2.40
N TYR A 194 4.98 0.30 2.94
CA TYR A 194 6.08 0.15 3.86
C TYR A 194 5.74 0.93 5.12
N GLN A 195 5.93 0.32 6.27
CA GLN A 195 5.84 0.95 7.59
C GLN A 195 7.15 0.68 8.32
N ARG A 196 7.69 1.71 8.95
CA ARG A 196 8.60 1.59 10.08
C ARG A 196 7.89 2.08 11.32
N PHE A 197 8.01 1.33 12.40
CA PHE A 197 7.57 1.77 13.72
C PHE A 197 8.75 1.78 14.67
N SER A 198 8.91 2.85 15.44
CA SER A 198 9.88 2.91 16.53
C SER A 198 9.19 3.04 17.88
N SER A 199 9.46 2.09 18.80
CA SER A 199 8.93 2.21 20.16
C SER A 199 9.61 3.32 20.95
N VAL A 200 10.88 3.62 20.66
CA VAL A 200 11.64 4.64 21.41
C VAL A 200 11.08 6.03 21.13
N GLN A 201 10.78 6.31 19.86
CA GLN A 201 10.22 7.59 19.44
C GLN A 201 8.68 7.61 19.50
N HIS A 202 8.05 6.45 19.76
CA HIS A 202 6.62 6.24 19.58
C HIS A 202 6.12 6.75 18.23
N SER A 203 6.91 6.58 17.17
CA SER A 203 6.63 7.14 15.86
C SER A 203 6.42 6.04 14.83
N SER A 204 5.61 6.33 13.82
CA SER A 204 5.42 5.46 12.67
C SER A 204 5.56 6.23 11.37
N THR A 205 6.47 5.78 10.52
CA THR A 205 6.71 6.36 9.19
C THR A 205 6.26 5.39 8.13
N TRP A 206 5.46 5.88 7.18
CA TRP A 206 4.86 5.08 6.12
C TRP A 206 5.28 5.58 4.74
N ILE A 207 5.59 4.66 3.85
CA ILE A 207 5.70 4.94 2.41
C ILE A 207 4.61 4.13 1.70
N ILE A 208 3.69 4.84 1.05
CA ILE A 208 2.57 4.27 0.32
C ILE A 208 2.76 4.58 -1.16
N VAL A 209 3.06 3.54 -1.93
CA VAL A 209 3.21 3.62 -3.38
C VAL A 209 1.93 3.13 -4.02
N GLN A 210 1.30 3.95 -4.86
CA GLN A 210 0.04 3.61 -5.54
C GLN A 210 -1.12 3.23 -4.62
N GLY A 211 -1.21 3.83 -3.43
CA GLY A 211 -2.39 3.68 -2.59
C GLY A 211 -3.66 4.20 -3.28
N PRO A 212 -4.82 3.53 -3.15
CA PRO A 212 -6.11 4.06 -3.58
C PRO A 212 -6.34 5.48 -3.04
N SER A 213 -6.95 6.36 -3.84
CA SER A 213 -7.32 7.71 -3.40
C SER A 213 -8.22 7.70 -2.15
N LYS A 214 -9.03 6.64 -2.00
CA LYS A 214 -9.88 6.40 -0.82
C LYS A 214 -9.09 6.31 0.50
N ILE A 215 -7.79 5.98 0.47
CA ILE A 215 -6.94 5.97 1.67
C ILE A 215 -6.76 7.39 2.22
N GLN A 216 -6.45 8.36 1.36
CA GLN A 216 -6.27 9.75 1.79
C GLN A 216 -7.57 10.33 2.37
N SER A 217 -8.69 10.15 1.65
CA SER A 217 -10.00 10.58 2.15
C SER A 217 -10.45 9.87 3.43
N PHE A 218 -10.04 8.61 3.62
CA PHE A 218 -10.25 7.91 4.88
C PHE A 218 -9.46 8.58 6.00
N LEU A 219 -8.16 8.82 5.83
CA LEU A 219 -7.32 9.46 6.84
C LEU A 219 -7.83 10.86 7.19
N GLU A 220 -8.12 11.69 6.20
CA GLU A 220 -8.68 13.03 6.39
C GLU A 220 -9.97 13.00 7.24
N ARG A 221 -10.91 12.12 6.87
CA ARG A 221 -12.18 11.98 7.59
C ARG A 221 -11.97 11.46 9.00
N SER A 222 -11.16 10.44 9.15
CA SER A 222 -10.86 9.79 10.41
C SER A 222 -10.23 10.75 11.41
N ILE A 223 -9.26 11.54 10.96
CA ILE A 223 -8.58 12.53 11.80
C ILE A 223 -9.53 13.69 12.14
N SER A 224 -10.38 14.10 11.19
CA SER A 224 -11.36 15.18 11.42
C SER A 224 -12.51 14.80 12.36
N THR A 225 -12.99 13.55 12.29
CA THR A 225 -14.18 13.10 13.04
C THR A 225 -13.85 12.80 14.51
N GLU A 226 -12.65 12.27 14.78
CA GLU A 226 -12.23 11.88 16.12
C GLU A 226 -11.95 13.04 17.08
N ALA A 227 -12.03 14.29 16.62
CA ALA A 227 -12.12 15.44 17.53
C ALA A 227 -13.35 15.36 18.47
N THR A 228 -14.30 14.44 18.21
CA THR A 228 -15.56 14.31 18.97
C THR A 228 -15.79 12.94 19.66
N SER A 229 -14.98 11.91 19.43
CA SER A 229 -15.21 10.56 19.98
C SER A 229 -14.07 10.07 20.89
N SER A 230 -14.44 9.50 22.03
CA SER A 230 -13.55 9.02 23.10
C SER A 230 -12.82 7.69 22.83
N PHE A 231 -12.98 7.09 21.66
CA PHE A 231 -12.27 5.87 21.27
C PHE A 231 -11.15 6.18 20.28
N ASN A 232 -9.92 5.94 20.73
CA ASN A 232 -8.69 6.33 20.07
C ASN A 232 -8.12 5.13 19.27
N HIS A 233 -8.83 4.66 18.25
CA HIS A 233 -8.45 3.43 17.53
C HIS A 233 -7.10 3.52 16.80
N TYR A 234 -6.55 4.73 16.62
CA TYR A 234 -5.20 4.96 16.05
C TYR A 234 -4.04 4.73 17.02
N GLU A 235 -4.29 4.35 18.28
CA GLU A 235 -3.21 4.07 19.23
C GLU A 235 -2.35 2.87 18.80
N HIS A 236 -2.93 1.87 18.12
CA HIS A 236 -2.15 0.74 17.67
C HIS A 236 -1.54 0.99 16.26
N PRO A 237 -0.20 0.93 16.07
CA PRO A 237 0.39 1.27 14.77
C PRO A 237 0.02 0.27 13.66
N LEU A 238 -0.42 -0.95 13.99
CA LEU A 238 -0.94 -1.90 13.01
C LEU A 238 -2.39 -1.65 12.56
N TYR A 239 -3.13 -0.74 13.22
CA TYR A 239 -4.53 -0.47 12.87
C TYR A 239 -4.69 -0.01 11.42
N LEU A 240 -3.77 0.85 10.95
CA LEU A 240 -3.81 1.36 9.58
C LEU A 240 -3.65 0.26 8.53
N HIS A 241 -2.87 -0.79 8.81
CA HIS A 241 -2.75 -1.93 7.89
C HIS A 241 -4.10 -2.59 7.64
N VAL A 242 -4.86 -2.87 8.72
CA VAL A 242 -6.19 -3.46 8.64
C VAL A 242 -7.13 -2.56 7.85
N GLN A 243 -7.13 -1.25 8.13
CA GLN A 243 -7.99 -0.30 7.42
C GLN A 243 -7.65 -0.19 5.93
N PHE A 244 -6.36 -0.18 5.58
CA PHE A 244 -5.95 -0.15 4.17
C PHE A 244 -6.34 -1.44 3.45
N MET A 245 -6.20 -2.61 4.09
CA MET A 245 -6.67 -3.88 3.53
C MET A 245 -8.18 -3.85 3.30
N VAL A 246 -8.98 -3.39 4.26
CA VAL A 246 -10.44 -3.24 4.09
C VAL A 246 -10.75 -2.31 2.92
N ILE A 247 -10.05 -1.18 2.77
CA ILE A 247 -10.26 -0.25 1.65
C ILE A 247 -9.95 -0.91 0.30
N LEU A 248 -8.88 -1.69 0.22
CA LEU A 248 -8.46 -2.42 -0.97
C LEU A 248 -9.41 -3.57 -1.32
N GLU A 249 -10.07 -4.16 -0.32
CA GLU A 249 -11.04 -5.24 -0.47
C GLU A 249 -12.36 -4.76 -1.12
N ARG A 250 -12.78 -3.51 -0.88
CA ARG A 250 -14.14 -3.00 -1.17
C ARG A 250 -14.71 -3.30 -2.56
N ASN A 251 -13.85 -3.41 -3.57
CA ASN A 251 -14.26 -3.57 -4.95
C ASN A 251 -14.31 -5.03 -5.43
N TRP A 252 -13.80 -5.99 -4.64
CA TRP A 252 -13.69 -7.39 -5.06
C TRP A 252 -15.04 -8.03 -5.34
N THR A 253 -16.03 -7.83 -4.47
CA THR A 253 -17.37 -8.40 -4.66
C THR A 253 -18.00 -7.93 -5.98
N ALA A 254 -17.93 -6.63 -6.27
CA ALA A 254 -18.47 -6.07 -7.50
C ALA A 254 -17.69 -6.53 -8.75
N TYR A 255 -16.38 -6.70 -8.62
CA TYR A 255 -15.53 -7.24 -9.67
C TYR A 255 -15.89 -8.70 -9.99
N LEU A 256 -15.95 -9.56 -8.98
CA LEU A 256 -16.30 -10.98 -9.13
C LEU A 256 -17.71 -11.15 -9.69
N ALA A 257 -18.68 -10.33 -9.23
CA ALA A 257 -20.02 -10.33 -9.80
C ALA A 257 -20.03 -9.96 -11.30
N THR A 258 -19.15 -9.06 -11.74
CA THR A 258 -19.01 -8.72 -13.16
C THR A 258 -18.45 -9.89 -13.97
N LEU A 259 -17.44 -10.60 -13.44
CA LEU A 259 -16.89 -11.79 -14.09
C LEU A 259 -17.93 -12.90 -14.19
N GLU A 260 -18.69 -13.12 -13.12
CA GLU A 260 -19.76 -14.13 -13.09
C GLU A 260 -20.87 -13.80 -14.08
N GLN A 261 -21.29 -12.53 -14.16
CA GLN A 261 -22.28 -12.09 -15.15
C GLN A 261 -21.79 -12.34 -16.58
N ARG A 262 -20.50 -12.09 -16.88
CA ARG A 262 -19.93 -12.40 -18.20
C ARG A 262 -19.93 -13.89 -18.48
N ARG A 263 -19.52 -14.70 -17.49
CA ARG A 263 -19.55 -16.17 -17.58
C ARG A 263 -20.95 -16.70 -17.90
N CYS A 264 -21.97 -16.22 -17.19
CA CYS A 264 -23.37 -16.64 -17.42
C CYS A 264 -23.85 -16.22 -18.81
N LYS A 265 -23.60 -14.98 -19.25
CA LYS A 265 -23.98 -14.51 -20.59
C LYS A 265 -23.40 -15.40 -21.70
N THR A 266 -22.12 -15.79 -21.58
CA THR A 266 -21.50 -16.67 -22.56
C THR A 266 -22.04 -18.09 -22.49
N ALA A 267 -22.34 -18.60 -21.29
CA ALA A 267 -22.94 -19.93 -21.11
C ALA A 267 -24.36 -20.00 -21.71
N ASP A 268 -25.21 -19.01 -21.46
CA ASP A 268 -26.56 -18.92 -22.00
C ASP A 268 -26.54 -18.84 -23.54
N LYS A 269 -25.60 -18.05 -24.09
CA LYS A 269 -25.39 -17.95 -25.54
C LYS A 269 -25.01 -19.31 -26.15
N ILE A 270 -24.08 -20.05 -25.53
CA ILE A 270 -23.68 -21.38 -26.00
C ILE A 270 -24.85 -22.36 -25.95
N LEU A 271 -25.63 -22.36 -24.87
CA LEU A 271 -26.79 -23.24 -24.73
C LEU A 271 -27.85 -22.94 -25.81
N PHE A 272 -28.07 -21.67 -26.12
CA PHE A 272 -28.96 -21.25 -27.20
C PHE A 272 -28.45 -21.64 -28.59
N LEU A 273 -27.15 -21.49 -28.86
CA LEU A 273 -26.54 -21.93 -30.13
C LEU A 273 -26.55 -23.46 -30.28
N TYR A 274 -26.65 -24.21 -29.19
CA TYR A 274 -26.82 -25.67 -29.28
C TYR A 274 -28.24 -26.06 -29.71
N SER A 275 -29.25 -25.23 -29.40
CA SER A 275 -30.65 -25.49 -29.78
C SER A 275 -31.03 -24.95 -31.17
N VAL A 276 -30.36 -23.89 -31.62
CA VAL A 276 -30.50 -23.33 -32.97
C VAL A 276 -29.18 -23.57 -33.66
N THR A 277 -29.12 -24.43 -34.69
CA THR A 277 -27.96 -24.96 -35.48
C THR A 277 -26.92 -23.92 -36.01
N SER A 278 -26.58 -22.94 -35.21
CA SER A 278 -25.63 -21.85 -35.43
C SER A 278 -24.30 -22.24 -34.79
N SER A 279 -23.21 -21.71 -35.34
CA SER A 279 -21.87 -22.00 -34.84
C SER A 279 -21.47 -21.08 -33.69
N VAL A 280 -20.68 -21.61 -32.75
CA VAL A 280 -20.00 -20.83 -31.70
C VAL A 280 -18.92 -19.97 -32.37
N GLY A 281 -18.94 -18.66 -32.12
CA GLY A 281 -17.97 -17.74 -32.70
C GLY A 281 -16.60 -17.82 -32.01
N LEU A 282 -15.56 -17.40 -32.73
CA LEU A 282 -14.21 -17.29 -32.16
C LEU A 282 -14.17 -16.33 -30.95
N ASP A 283 -14.99 -15.28 -30.97
CA ASP A 283 -15.08 -14.29 -29.89
C ASP A 283 -15.60 -14.90 -28.58
N ASP A 284 -16.54 -15.85 -28.65
CA ASP A 284 -17.09 -16.53 -27.48
C ASP A 284 -16.03 -17.36 -26.75
N ILE A 285 -15.16 -18.02 -27.53
CA ILE A 285 -14.03 -18.80 -27.02
C ILE A 285 -13.01 -17.86 -26.35
N HIS A 286 -12.70 -16.72 -26.98
CA HIS A 286 -11.80 -15.72 -26.40
C HIS A 286 -12.37 -15.14 -25.09
N ASP A 287 -13.66 -14.85 -25.04
CA ASP A 287 -14.32 -14.34 -23.83
C ASP A 287 -14.26 -15.35 -22.68
N ILE A 288 -14.50 -16.64 -22.94
CA ILE A 288 -14.36 -17.69 -21.92
C ILE A 288 -12.92 -17.75 -21.40
N HIS A 289 -11.94 -17.78 -22.30
CA HIS A 289 -10.53 -17.82 -21.91
C HIS A 289 -10.13 -16.58 -21.11
N ASN A 290 -10.64 -15.40 -21.49
CA ASN A 290 -10.40 -14.16 -20.75
C ASN A 290 -10.98 -14.25 -19.32
N VAL A 291 -12.25 -14.65 -19.18
CA VAL A 291 -12.89 -14.80 -17.86
C VAL A 291 -12.14 -15.82 -17.01
N GLN A 292 -11.74 -16.96 -17.57
CA GLN A 292 -10.95 -17.97 -16.87
C GLN A 292 -9.59 -17.43 -16.41
N ALA A 293 -8.85 -16.74 -17.27
CA ALA A 293 -7.57 -16.14 -16.92
C ALA A 293 -7.73 -15.13 -15.77
N ARG A 294 -8.76 -14.28 -15.84
CA ARG A 294 -9.04 -13.28 -14.81
C ARG A 294 -9.47 -13.89 -13.47
N LEU A 295 -10.24 -14.97 -13.48
CA LEU A 295 -10.60 -15.71 -12.28
C LEU A 295 -9.37 -16.36 -11.62
N ARG A 296 -8.45 -16.93 -12.43
CA ARG A 296 -7.19 -17.47 -11.89
C ARG A 296 -6.34 -16.39 -11.23
N THR A 297 -6.21 -15.23 -11.88
CA THR A 297 -5.53 -14.07 -11.29
C THR A 297 -6.22 -13.61 -10.00
N ALA A 298 -7.56 -13.55 -9.99
CA ALA A 298 -8.32 -13.19 -8.80
C ALA A 298 -8.07 -14.15 -7.63
N ILE A 299 -8.09 -15.46 -7.89
CA ILE A 299 -7.81 -16.50 -6.89
C ILE A 299 -6.38 -16.33 -6.35
N ALA A 300 -5.38 -16.22 -7.23
CA ALA A 300 -3.98 -16.07 -6.81
C ALA A 300 -3.75 -14.83 -5.93
N ILE A 301 -4.43 -13.73 -6.23
CA ILE A 301 -4.36 -12.52 -5.40
C ILE A 301 -5.04 -12.74 -4.05
N LEU A 302 -6.25 -13.29 -4.03
CA LEU A 302 -7.00 -13.53 -2.79
C LEU A 302 -6.28 -14.53 -1.87
N GLU A 303 -5.71 -15.59 -2.42
CA GLU A 303 -4.85 -16.52 -1.68
C GLU A 303 -3.64 -15.81 -1.08
N GLY A 304 -3.00 -14.90 -1.84
CA GLY A 304 -1.93 -14.05 -1.35
C GLY A 304 -2.37 -13.17 -0.19
N ILE A 305 -3.54 -12.52 -0.28
CA ILE A 305 -4.11 -11.68 0.79
C ILE A 305 -4.39 -12.52 2.04
N VAL A 306 -4.99 -13.70 1.90
CA VAL A 306 -5.23 -14.61 3.03
C VAL A 306 -3.91 -15.03 3.68
N SER A 307 -2.87 -15.31 2.89
CA SER A 307 -1.53 -15.60 3.40
C SER A 307 -0.84 -14.41 4.07
N LEU A 308 -1.26 -13.18 3.81
CA LEU A 308 -0.75 -11.98 4.51
C LEU A 308 -1.41 -11.79 5.87
N ILE A 309 -2.67 -12.22 6.01
CA ILE A 309 -3.48 -12.07 7.23
C ILE A 309 -3.16 -13.18 8.24
N ASN A 310 -2.90 -14.40 7.76
CA ASN A 310 -2.57 -15.57 8.58
C ASN A 310 -1.11 -15.58 9.03
#